data_AF-A0A0Q1AIL4-F1
#
_entry.id   AF-A0A0Q1AIL4-F1
#
_cell.length_a   1.000
_cell.length_b   1.000
_cell.length_c   1.000
_cell.angle_alpha   90.00
_cell.angle_beta   90.00
_cell.angle_gamma   90.00
#
_symmetry.space_group_name_H-M   'P 1'
#
loop_
_entity.id
_entity.type
_entity.pdbx_description
1 polymer ?
#
loop_
_entity_poly.entity_id
_entity_poly.type
_entity_poly.pdbx_seq_one_letter_code
_entity_poly.pdbx_strand_id
1 'polypeptide(L)'
;MTEIIFDENEDWDKRILCSDESCIGIIGPDGKCKECGKPYEGKLLAEPVADDVHTVAAEEPQQVLADAETDDWDKRVLCSDGSCIGIIGPDGKCKECGKPYNYK
;
A
#
# COMPACT_ATOMS: atom_id res chain seq x y z
N MET A 1 -0.56 -19.86 -13.34
CA MET A 1 -1.08 -19.45 -12.04
C MET A 1 0.14 -19.23 -11.18
N THR A 2 0.57 -17.98 -11.04
CA THR A 2 1.74 -17.63 -10.23
C THR A 2 1.32 -17.84 -8.79
N GLU A 3 1.73 -18.97 -8.22
CA GLU A 3 1.49 -19.27 -6.82
C GLU A 3 2.24 -18.22 -6.01
N ILE A 4 1.49 -17.30 -5.39
CA ILE A 4 2.05 -16.33 -4.46
C ILE A 4 2.39 -17.15 -3.23
N ILE A 5 3.67 -17.52 -3.09
CA ILE A 5 4.19 -18.21 -1.91
C ILE A 5 4.14 -17.17 -0.79
N PHE A 6 3.05 -17.17 -0.02
CA PHE A 6 3.02 -16.55 1.29
C PHE A 6 3.90 -17.39 2.19
N ASP A 7 5.20 -17.09 2.19
CA ASP A 7 6.11 -17.65 3.17
C ASP A 7 5.69 -17.03 4.51
N GLU A 8 4.91 -17.77 5.30
CA GLU A 8 4.44 -17.36 6.64
C GLU A 8 5.62 -17.03 7.58
N ASN A 9 6.86 -17.38 7.20
CA ASN A 9 8.10 -17.02 7.87
C ASN A 9 8.76 -15.75 7.33
N GLU A 10 8.11 -14.97 6.47
CA GLU A 10 8.64 -13.66 6.12
C GLU A 10 8.46 -12.73 7.33
N ASP A 11 9.57 -12.44 8.00
CA ASP A 11 9.69 -11.56 9.16
C ASP A 11 9.41 -10.08 8.82
N TRP A 12 8.27 -9.79 8.19
CA TRP A 12 7.86 -8.44 7.82
C TRP A 12 7.68 -7.56 9.07
N ASP A 13 7.17 -8.12 10.17
CA ASP A 13 7.06 -7.46 11.48
C ASP A 13 8.41 -7.08 12.10
N LYS A 14 9.50 -7.76 11.72
CA LYS A 14 10.84 -7.49 12.27
C LYS A 14 11.59 -6.41 11.48
N ARG A 15 11.03 -5.93 10.37
CA ARG A 15 11.66 -4.88 9.54
C ARG A 15 11.39 -3.52 10.15
N ILE A 16 12.46 -2.80 10.44
CA ILE A 16 12.38 -1.45 11.00
C ILE A 16 12.68 -0.46 9.88
N LEU A 17 11.77 0.49 9.65
CA LEU A 17 11.97 1.58 8.69
C LEU A 17 12.99 2.60 9.21
N CYS A 18 13.65 3.30 8.29
CA CYS A 18 14.55 4.39 8.61
C CYS A 18 13.83 5.48 9.43
N SER A 19 14.53 6.09 10.39
CA SER A 19 14.01 7.23 11.16
C SER A 19 13.77 8.48 10.31
N ASP A 20 14.28 8.51 9.08
CA ASP A 20 14.12 9.61 8.15
C ASP A 20 12.88 9.37 7.27
N GLU A 21 11.87 10.23 7.40
CA GLU A 21 10.59 10.09 6.67
C GLU A 21 10.74 10.25 5.15
N SER A 22 11.85 10.81 4.68
CA SER A 22 12.15 10.90 3.24
C SER A 22 12.90 9.69 2.71
N CYS A 23 13.32 8.77 3.59
CA CYS A 23 14.09 7.59 3.24
C CYS A 23 13.22 6.33 3.29
N ILE A 24 13.10 5.65 2.15
CA ILE A 24 12.35 4.38 2.01
C ILE A 24 13.11 3.15 2.55
N GLY A 25 14.26 3.36 3.19
CA GLY A 25 15.16 2.28 3.59
C GLY A 25 14.76 1.58 4.89
N ILE A 26 15.30 0.36 5.07
CA ILE A 26 15.18 -0.41 6.32
C ILE A 26 16.50 -0.40 7.11
N ILE A 27 16.40 -0.58 8.42
CA ILE A 27 17.53 -0.69 9.33
C ILE A 27 18.12 -2.09 9.25
N GLY A 28 19.43 -2.15 8.97
CA GLY A 28 20.19 -3.39 9.01
C GLY A 28 20.57 -3.81 10.43
N PRO A 29 21.09 -5.03 10.60
CA PRO A 29 21.55 -5.54 11.90
C PRO A 29 22.68 -4.67 12.51
N ASP A 30 23.40 -3.93 11.68
CA ASP A 30 24.44 -2.96 12.10
C ASP A 30 23.87 -1.68 12.74
N GLY A 31 22.54 -1.57 12.88
CA GLY A 31 21.88 -0.39 13.41
C GLY A 31 21.98 0.83 12.50
N LYS A 32 22.15 0.62 11.18
CA LYS A 32 22.22 1.67 10.17
C LYS A 32 21.21 1.40 9.06
N CYS A 33 20.66 2.46 8.47
CA CYS A 33 19.81 2.35 7.29
C CYS A 33 20.62 1.83 6.10
N LYS A 34 20.07 0.85 5.36
CA LYS A 34 20.73 0.27 4.18
C LYS A 34 20.83 1.24 2.99
N GLU A 35 19.91 2.19 2.89
CA GLU A 35 19.87 3.14 1.77
C GLU A 35 20.70 4.40 2.04
N CYS A 36 20.44 5.08 3.17
CA CYS A 36 21.07 6.37 3.47
C CYS A 36 22.28 6.26 4.42
N GLY A 37 22.53 5.10 5.02
CA GLY A 37 23.67 4.87 5.93
C GLY A 37 23.56 5.56 7.29
N LYS A 38 22.48 6.32 7.56
CA LYS A 38 22.28 7.00 8.83
C LYS A 38 22.14 5.99 9.98
N PRO A 39 22.75 6.26 11.14
CA PRO A 39 22.55 5.43 12.33
C PRO A 39 21.09 5.52 12.78
N TYR A 40 20.54 4.39 13.21
CA TYR A 40 19.22 4.32 13.83
C TYR A 40 19.35 4.60 15.32
N GLU A 41 18.72 5.67 15.80
CA GLU A 41 18.75 6.08 17.21
C GLU A 41 17.61 5.44 18.04
N GLY A 42 16.73 4.66 17.38
CA GLY A 42 15.64 3.95 18.05
C GLY A 42 16.13 2.69 18.78
N LYS A 43 15.36 2.27 19.79
CA LYS A 43 15.64 1.05 20.54
C LYS A 43 15.30 -0.16 19.67
N LEU A 44 16.30 -0.86 19.13
CA LEU A 44 16.13 -2.17 18.50
C LEU A 44 15.73 -3.19 19.58
N LEU A 45 14.47 -3.20 19.97
CA LEU A 45 13.95 -4.16 20.95
C LEU A 45 13.81 -5.51 20.24
N ALA A 46 14.81 -6.38 20.44
CA ALA A 46 14.68 -7.79 20.17
C ALA A 46 13.95 -8.44 21.37
N GLU A 47 12.64 -8.28 21.42
CA GLU A 47 11.78 -9.01 22.37
C GLU A 47 10.67 -9.70 21.57
N PRO A 48 10.37 -10.99 21.86
CA PRO A 48 9.23 -11.66 21.25
C PRO A 48 7.97 -10.98 21.77
N VAL A 49 7.33 -10.20 20.90
CA VAL A 49 6.01 -9.65 21.18
C VAL A 49 5.07 -10.85 21.22
N ALA A 50 4.71 -11.26 22.44
CA ALA A 50 3.69 -12.25 22.67
C ALA A 50 2.39 -11.80 21.98
N ASP A 51 1.78 -12.73 21.24
CA ASP A 51 0.44 -12.67 20.67
C ASP A 51 -0.54 -11.83 21.50
N ASP A 52 -0.76 -10.58 21.08
CA ASP A 52 -1.99 -9.87 21.42
C ASP A 52 -3.00 -10.18 20.32
N VAL A 53 -3.73 -11.26 20.56
CA VAL A 53 -4.82 -11.75 19.73
C VAL A 53 -5.89 -10.67 19.67
N HIS A 54 -5.88 -9.87 18.60
CA HIS A 54 -7.05 -9.08 18.23
C HIS A 54 -8.11 -10.07 17.73
N THR A 55 -8.94 -10.49 18.68
CA THR A 55 -10.13 -11.31 18.45
C THR A 55 -11.14 -10.44 17.70
N VAL A 56 -11.00 -10.33 16.39
CA VAL A 56 -12.11 -9.87 15.54
C VAL A 56 -13.08 -11.03 15.47
N ALA A 57 -14.15 -10.89 16.25
CA ALA A 57 -15.33 -11.72 16.20
C ALA A 57 -15.72 -11.96 14.73
N ALA A 58 -15.91 -13.24 14.41
CA ALA A 58 -16.48 -13.66 13.14
C ALA A 58 -17.88 -13.05 13.00
N GLU A 59 -17.98 -11.93 12.31
CA GLU A 59 -19.21 -11.56 11.62
C GLU A 59 -19.22 -12.24 10.25
N GLU A 60 -20.33 -12.93 9.98
CA GLU A 60 -20.64 -13.62 8.74
C GLU A 60 -20.37 -12.75 7.50
N PRO A 61 -19.81 -13.32 6.42
CA PRO A 61 -19.71 -12.63 5.14
C PRO A 61 -21.12 -12.43 4.56
N GLN A 62 -21.77 -11.30 4.85
CA GLN A 62 -22.93 -10.87 4.08
C GLN A 62 -22.46 -10.33 2.74
N GLN A 63 -22.54 -11.23 1.76
CA GLN A 63 -22.42 -11.10 0.32
C GLN A 63 -22.61 -9.66 -0.19
N VAL A 64 -21.49 -8.94 -0.37
CA VAL A 64 -21.44 -7.91 -1.40
C VAL A 64 -21.61 -8.64 -2.73
N LEU A 65 -22.73 -8.39 -3.40
CA LEU A 65 -22.98 -8.79 -4.78
C LEU A 65 -21.70 -8.54 -5.57
N ALA A 66 -21.02 -9.62 -5.94
CA ALA A 66 -19.98 -9.60 -6.93
C ALA A 66 -20.67 -9.26 -8.26
N ASP A 67 -20.90 -7.97 -8.49
CA ASP A 67 -20.85 -7.46 -9.83
C ASP A 67 -19.39 -7.63 -10.23
N ALA A 68 -19.11 -8.80 -10.79
CA ALA A 68 -17.90 -9.08 -11.51
C ALA A 68 -17.94 -8.23 -12.78
N GLU A 69 -17.80 -6.90 -12.61
CA GLU A 69 -17.38 -6.03 -13.69
C GLU A 69 -15.98 -6.51 -14.06
N THR A 70 -15.95 -7.27 -15.14
CA THR A 70 -14.78 -7.77 -15.82
C THR A 70 -13.69 -6.70 -15.80
N ASP A 71 -12.70 -6.88 -14.94
CA ASP A 71 -11.38 -6.27 -14.90
C ASP A 71 -11.15 -5.17 -15.96
N ASP A 72 -11.81 -4.03 -15.76
CA ASP A 72 -11.92 -2.98 -16.78
C ASP A 72 -10.73 -2.01 -16.73
N TRP A 73 -9.57 -2.49 -16.26
CA TRP A 73 -8.39 -1.66 -16.08
C TRP A 73 -7.96 -1.02 -17.41
N ASP A 74 -8.17 -1.71 -18.53
CA ASP A 74 -7.91 -1.22 -19.87
C ASP A 74 -8.81 -0.05 -20.32
N LYS A 75 -10.01 0.14 -19.74
CA LYS A 75 -10.87 1.29 -20.11
C LYS A 75 -10.80 2.45 -19.12
N ARG A 76 -9.97 2.35 -18.07
CA ARG A 76 -9.71 3.48 -17.16
C ARG A 76 -8.80 4.50 -17.84
N VAL A 77 -9.31 5.69 -18.06
CA VAL A 77 -8.56 6.80 -18.66
C VAL A 77 -8.14 7.78 -17.57
N LEU A 78 -6.85 8.10 -17.47
CA LEU A 78 -6.34 9.12 -16.55
C LEU A 78 -6.76 10.53 -17.00
N CYS A 79 -6.89 11.44 -16.01
CA CYS A 79 -7.14 12.84 -16.26
C CYS A 79 -6.03 13.48 -17.12
N SER A 80 -6.40 14.38 -18.03
CA SER A 80 -5.47 15.06 -18.94
C SER A 80 -4.66 16.19 -18.31
N ASP A 81 -5.02 16.61 -17.09
CA ASP A 81 -4.42 17.76 -16.39
C ASP A 81 -2.97 17.50 -15.92
N GLY A 82 -2.49 16.25 -15.97
CA GLY A 82 -1.12 15.83 -15.62
C GLY A 82 -0.76 15.94 -14.13
N SER A 83 -1.38 16.86 -13.40
CA SER A 83 -1.25 17.04 -11.95
C SER A 83 -2.36 16.33 -11.16
N CYS A 84 -3.45 15.95 -11.84
CA CYS A 84 -4.58 15.28 -11.23
C CYS A 84 -4.41 13.76 -11.32
N ILE A 85 -4.50 13.07 -10.17
CA ILE A 85 -4.42 11.59 -10.07
C ILE A 85 -5.73 10.88 -10.47
N GLY A 86 -6.76 11.62 -10.85
CA GLY A 86 -8.10 11.10 -11.08
C GLY A 86 -8.27 10.37 -12.42
N ILE A 87 -9.34 9.58 -12.51
CA ILE A 87 -9.81 8.92 -13.73
C ILE A 87 -11.03 9.62 -14.32
N ILE A 88 -11.20 9.51 -15.64
CA ILE A 88 -12.37 9.99 -16.37
C ILE A 88 -13.55 9.05 -16.14
N GLY A 89 -14.66 9.58 -15.63
CA GLY A 89 -15.92 8.87 -15.50
C GLY A 89 -16.69 8.76 -16.81
N PRO A 90 -17.79 7.99 -16.84
CA PRO A 90 -18.64 7.83 -18.03
C PRO A 90 -19.22 9.16 -18.55
N ASP A 91 -19.34 10.17 -17.66
CA ASP A 91 -19.76 11.54 -18.01
C ASP A 91 -18.70 12.35 -18.79
N GLY A 92 -17.55 11.76 -19.09
CA GLY A 92 -16.43 12.43 -19.78
C GLY A 92 -15.70 13.47 -18.93
N LYS A 93 -15.92 13.46 -17.61
CA LYS A 93 -15.31 14.35 -16.62
C LYS A 93 -14.47 13.56 -15.63
N CYS A 94 -13.39 14.17 -15.15
CA CYS A 94 -12.57 13.61 -14.08
C CYS A 94 -13.37 13.53 -12.77
N LYS A 95 -13.27 12.39 -12.07
CA LYS A 95 -13.97 12.17 -10.78
C LYS A 95 -13.43 13.03 -9.64
N GLU A 96 -12.15 13.44 -9.70
CA GLU A 96 -11.50 14.24 -8.65
C GLU A 96 -11.66 15.75 -8.88
N CYS A 97 -11.31 16.23 -10.09
CA CYS A 97 -11.27 17.66 -10.38
C CYS A 97 -12.48 18.18 -11.19
N GLY A 98 -13.36 17.29 -11.68
CA GLY A 98 -14.54 17.66 -12.47
C GLY A 98 -14.26 18.19 -13.89
N LYS A 99 -12.99 18.37 -14.27
CA LYS A 99 -12.59 18.86 -15.60
C LYS A 99 -12.90 17.82 -16.68
N PRO A 100 -13.30 18.25 -17.89
CA PRO A 100 -13.50 17.33 -19.02
C PRO A 100 -12.15 16.77 -19.51
N TYR A 101 -12.18 15.60 -20.17
CA TYR A 101 -10.97 14.97 -20.70
C TYR A 101 -10.16 15.88 -21.67
N ASN A 102 -10.83 16.71 -22.47
CA ASN A 102 -10.16 17.61 -23.42
C ASN A 102 -9.99 19.04 -22.88
N TYR A 103 -9.83 19.21 -21.56
CA TYR A 103 -9.51 20.51 -20.98
C TYR A 103 -8.11 20.94 -21.42
N LYS A 104 -8.02 22.10 -22.09
CA LYS A 104 -6.78 22.67 -22.60
C LYS A 104 -6.44 23.96 -21.84
#